data_AF-A0AAQ4FP68-F1
#
_entry.id   AF-A0AAQ4FP68-F1
#
_cell.length_a   1.000
_cell.length_b   1.000
_cell.length_c   1.000
_cell.angle_alpha   90.00
_cell.angle_beta   90.00
_cell.angle_gamma   90.00
#
_symmetry.space_group_name_H-M   'P 1'
#
loop_
_entity.id
_entity.type
_entity.pdbx_description
1 polymer ?
#
loop_
_entity_poly.entity_id
_entity_poly.type
_entity_poly.pdbx_seq_one_letter_code
_entity_poly.pdbx_strand_id
1 'polypeptide(L)'
;MNASVDEDNETLEIIEEYKPNVTAAVAERIGYTKVLLEQTDNICRLRECNQGNMMTDAYFAYYADKDSSDPALWSDVNGAVLNGGTIRAPLQQG
;
A
#
# COMPACT_ATOMS: atom_id res chain seq x y z
N MET A 1 -0.18 -20.32 -15.16
CA MET A 1 -1.49 -19.92 -15.69
C MET A 1 -1.66 -20.61 -17.03
N ASN A 2 -2.79 -21.27 -17.26
CA ASN A 2 -3.05 -22.00 -18.49
C ASN A 2 -3.64 -21.02 -19.53
N ALA A 3 -2.86 -20.67 -20.55
CA ALA A 3 -3.24 -19.73 -21.61
C ALA A 3 -3.93 -20.43 -22.80
N SER A 4 -4.54 -21.60 -22.57
CA SER A 4 -5.22 -22.40 -23.60
C SER A 4 -6.63 -21.92 -23.93
N VAL A 5 -7.12 -20.87 -23.28
CA VAL A 5 -8.43 -20.27 -23.52
C VAL A 5 -8.20 -18.84 -23.99
N ASP A 6 -8.80 -18.49 -25.11
CA ASP A 6 -8.69 -17.16 -25.69
C ASP A 6 -9.32 -16.10 -24.78
N GLU A 7 -8.71 -14.92 -24.74
CA GLU A 7 -9.26 -13.76 -24.05
C GLU A 7 -10.53 -13.28 -24.76
N ASP A 8 -11.53 -12.91 -23.97
CA ASP A 8 -12.78 -12.39 -24.50
C ASP A 8 -12.59 -10.98 -25.09
N ASN A 9 -13.01 -10.79 -26.35
CA ASN A 9 -12.73 -9.57 -27.09
C ASN A 9 -13.47 -8.34 -26.52
N GLU A 10 -14.71 -8.51 -26.04
CA GLU A 10 -15.47 -7.41 -25.43
C GLU A 10 -14.78 -6.93 -24.13
N THR A 11 -14.32 -7.88 -23.31
CA THR A 11 -13.56 -7.58 -22.09
C THR A 11 -12.22 -6.91 -22.40
N LEU A 12 -11.52 -7.34 -23.45
CA LEU A 12 -10.25 -6.74 -23.87
C LEU A 12 -10.40 -5.29 -24.31
N GLU A 13 -11.43 -4.97 -25.08
CA GLU A 13 -11.71 -3.60 -25.52
C GLU A 13 -11.90 -2.65 -24.33
N ILE A 14 -12.62 -3.11 -23.29
CA ILE A 14 -12.78 -2.36 -22.04
C ILE A 14 -11.44 -2.20 -21.32
N ILE A 15 -10.65 -3.26 -21.18
CA ILE A 15 -9.33 -3.18 -20.52
C ILE A 15 -8.43 -2.16 -21.23
N GLU A 16 -8.37 -2.20 -22.57
CA GLU A 16 -7.55 -1.29 -23.36
C GLU A 16 -8.02 0.17 -23.26
N GLU A 17 -9.31 0.44 -23.04
CA GLU A 17 -9.81 1.79 -22.75
C GLU A 17 -9.26 2.36 -21.43
N TYR A 18 -9.23 1.56 -20.35
CA TYR A 18 -8.78 2.03 -19.02
C TYR A 18 -7.25 1.97 -18.83
N LYS A 19 -6.56 1.11 -19.57
CA LYS A 19 -5.13 0.83 -19.43
C LYS A 19 -4.23 2.08 -19.49
N PRO A 20 -4.47 3.07 -20.38
CA PRO A 20 -3.66 4.30 -20.40
C PRO A 20 -3.75 5.09 -19.09
N ASN A 21 -4.96 5.24 -18.54
CA ASN A 21 -5.19 5.98 -17.30
C ASN A 21 -4.54 5.28 -16.10
N VAL A 22 -4.68 3.94 -16.03
CA VAL A 22 -4.02 3.14 -14.98
C VAL A 22 -2.50 3.22 -15.12
N THR A 23 -1.97 3.12 -16.33
CA THR A 23 -0.52 3.20 -16.58
C THR A 23 0.04 4.56 -16.19
N ALA A 24 -0.66 5.64 -16.53
CA ALA A 24 -0.28 7.00 -16.15
C ALA A 24 -0.27 7.18 -14.62
N ALA A 25 -1.31 6.71 -13.93
CA ALA A 25 -1.40 6.78 -12.48
C ALA A 25 -0.31 5.96 -11.78
N VAL A 26 0.04 4.78 -12.30
CA VAL A 26 1.14 3.94 -11.76
C VAL A 26 2.51 4.58 -11.97
N ALA A 27 2.69 5.35 -13.05
CA ALA A 27 3.95 6.02 -13.35
C ALA A 27 4.16 7.34 -12.58
N GLU A 28 3.10 7.87 -11.95
CA GLU A 28 3.17 9.12 -11.21
C GLU A 28 4.02 8.97 -9.93
N ARG A 29 4.99 9.88 -9.74
CA ARG A 29 5.80 9.93 -8.53
C ARG A 29 5.02 10.61 -7.39
N ILE A 30 4.57 9.82 -6.42
CA ILE A 30 3.90 10.32 -5.21
C ILE A 30 4.89 10.93 -4.20
N GLY A 31 6.12 10.42 -4.16
CA GLY A 31 7.14 10.85 -3.21
C GLY A 31 8.48 10.16 -3.44
N TYR A 32 9.35 10.24 -2.44
CA TYR A 32 10.67 9.62 -2.46
C TYR A 32 11.08 9.21 -1.04
N THR A 33 11.97 8.22 -0.92
CA THR A 33 12.48 7.78 0.39
C THR A 33 13.99 7.90 0.44
N LYS A 34 14.49 8.51 1.53
CA LYS A 34 15.94 8.67 1.78
C LYS A 34 16.57 7.44 2.42
N VAL A 35 15.77 6.43 2.75
CA VAL A 35 16.21 5.18 3.39
C VAL A 35 15.61 3.98 2.66
N LEU A 36 16.29 2.84 2.74
CA LEU A 36 15.74 1.57 2.31
C LEU A 36 14.51 1.24 3.17
N LEU A 37 13.36 0.96 2.55
CA LEU A 37 12.22 0.37 3.23
C LEU A 37 12.36 -1.15 3.19
N GLU A 38 12.51 -1.75 4.36
CA GLU A 38 12.99 -3.12 4.52
C GLU A 38 11.87 -4.16 4.35
N GLN A 39 12.10 -5.17 3.51
CA GLN A 39 11.38 -6.45 3.56
C GLN A 39 12.22 -7.65 3.06
N THR A 40 13.52 -7.44 2.80
CA THR A 40 14.42 -8.53 2.41
C THR A 40 14.46 -9.59 3.51
N ASP A 41 14.54 -10.86 3.10
CA ASP A 41 14.61 -12.01 4.00
C ASP A 41 13.47 -12.13 5.03
N ASN A 42 12.28 -11.58 4.71
CA ASN A 42 11.11 -11.55 5.58
C ASN A 42 11.34 -10.85 6.93
N ILE A 43 12.23 -9.86 6.98
CA ILE A 43 12.57 -9.13 8.21
C ILE A 43 11.34 -8.63 8.99
N CYS A 44 10.30 -8.10 8.31
CA CYS A 44 9.08 -7.62 8.95
C CYS A 44 8.22 -8.71 9.60
N ARG A 45 8.48 -10.00 9.32
CA ARG A 45 7.80 -11.14 9.95
C ARG A 45 8.53 -11.64 11.19
N LEU A 46 9.81 -11.29 11.33
CA LEU A 46 10.69 -11.80 12.36
C LEU A 46 10.94 -10.77 13.46
N ARG A 47 10.93 -9.49 13.10
CA ARG A 47 11.14 -8.35 14.00
C ARG A 47 10.50 -7.09 13.42
N GLU A 48 10.59 -6.01 14.19
CA GLU A 48 10.25 -4.67 13.71
C GLU A 48 11.06 -4.31 12.46
N CYS A 49 10.42 -3.63 11.53
CA CYS A 49 11.02 -3.13 10.30
C CYS A 49 10.47 -1.74 9.99
N ASN A 50 11.29 -0.88 9.38
CA ASN A 50 10.88 0.51 9.14
C ASN A 50 9.74 0.65 8.11
N GLN A 51 9.62 -0.28 7.15
CA GLN A 51 8.52 -0.30 6.19
C GLN A 51 7.19 -0.60 6.88
N GLY A 52 7.20 -1.48 7.88
CA GLY A 52 6.04 -1.79 8.70
C GLY A 52 5.61 -0.59 9.53
N ASN A 53 6.56 0.12 10.12
CA ASN A 53 6.28 1.36 10.85
C ASN A 53 5.64 2.40 9.92
N MET A 54 6.24 2.67 8.75
CA MET A 54 5.71 3.64 7.79
C MET A 54 4.27 3.31 7.34
N MET A 55 3.99 2.05 6.98
CA MET A 55 2.64 1.65 6.57
C MET A 55 1.63 1.74 7.72
N THR A 56 2.04 1.37 8.93
CA THR A 56 1.18 1.41 10.12
C THR A 56 0.88 2.85 10.53
N ASP A 57 1.88 3.73 10.48
CA ASP A 57 1.72 5.17 10.72
C ASP A 57 0.77 5.81 9.69
N ALA A 58 0.86 5.41 8.42
CA ALA A 58 -0.05 5.90 7.38
C ALA A 58 -1.51 5.48 7.65
N TYR A 59 -1.75 4.23 8.06
CA TYR A 59 -3.09 3.80 8.48
C TYR A 59 -3.56 4.56 9.72
N PHE A 60 -2.70 4.69 10.71
CA PHE A 60 -3.03 5.42 11.93
C PHE A 60 -3.41 6.86 11.63
N ALA A 61 -2.59 7.59 10.86
CA ALA A 61 -2.86 8.98 10.47
C ALA A 61 -4.21 9.13 9.75
N TYR A 62 -4.51 8.26 8.79
CA TYR A 62 -5.77 8.32 8.05
C TYR A 62 -7.02 8.21 8.93
N TYR A 63 -6.98 7.37 9.98
CA TYR A 63 -8.10 7.24 10.92
C TYR A 63 -8.04 8.27 12.05
N ALA A 64 -6.84 8.65 12.48
CA ALA A 64 -6.62 9.63 13.53
C ALA A 64 -7.10 11.03 13.13
N ASP A 65 -6.94 11.38 11.85
CA ASP A 65 -7.34 12.68 11.28
C ASP A 65 -8.85 12.81 11.03
N LYS A 66 -9.65 11.78 11.32
CA LYS A 66 -11.11 11.86 11.22
C LYS A 66 -11.69 12.52 12.46
N ASP A 67 -12.82 13.18 12.28
CA ASP A 67 -13.58 13.74 13.39
C ASP A 67 -13.93 12.65 14.40
N SER A 68 -13.59 12.92 15.66
CA SER A 68 -13.92 12.04 16.78
C SER A 68 -15.44 11.94 16.97
N SER A 69 -15.93 10.74 17.27
CA SER A 69 -17.32 10.51 17.65
C SER A 69 -17.69 11.11 19.01
N ASP A 70 -16.68 11.34 19.87
CA ASP A 70 -16.79 12.01 21.17
C ASP A 70 -15.95 13.30 21.19
N PRO A 71 -16.55 14.50 21.39
CA PRO A 71 -15.83 15.76 21.49
C PRO A 71 -14.81 15.85 22.63
N ALA A 72 -14.89 14.97 23.64
CA ALA A 72 -13.92 14.91 24.73
C ALA A 72 -12.64 14.12 24.35
N LEU A 73 -12.67 13.34 23.27
CA LEU A 73 -11.54 12.58 22.77
C LEU A 73 -10.84 13.32 21.65
N TRP A 74 -9.53 13.14 21.56
CA TRP A 74 -8.72 13.72 20.48
C TRP A 74 -8.87 12.94 19.16
N SER A 75 -9.21 11.64 19.24
CA SER A 75 -9.55 10.77 18.10
C SER A 75 -10.26 9.50 18.59
N ASP A 76 -11.00 8.84 17.69
CA ASP A 76 -11.61 7.51 17.91
C ASP A 76 -10.58 6.36 17.92
N VAL A 77 -9.36 6.60 17.41
CA VAL A 77 -8.28 5.62 17.37
C VAL A 77 -7.04 6.11 18.12
N ASN A 78 -6.32 5.20 18.78
CA ASN A 78 -5.07 5.51 19.48
C ASN A 78 -3.91 4.57 19.15
N GLY A 79 -4.10 3.69 18.17
CA GLY A 79 -3.05 2.83 17.64
C GLY A 79 -3.49 2.10 16.39
N ALA A 80 -2.53 1.52 15.68
CA ALA A 80 -2.75 0.66 14.53
C ALA A 80 -1.83 -0.58 14.63
N VAL A 81 -2.27 -1.68 14.02
CA VAL A 81 -1.53 -2.94 13.98
C VAL A 81 -1.51 -3.45 12.55
N LEU A 82 -0.33 -3.81 12.07
CA LEU A 82 -0.12 -4.39 10.76
C LEU A 82 0.60 -5.73 10.87
N ASN A 83 0.07 -6.76 10.22
CA ASN A 83 0.76 -8.04 10.14
C ASN A 83 1.92 -7.98 9.14
N GLY A 84 3.11 -8.45 9.53
CA GLY A 84 4.29 -8.47 8.66
C GLY A 84 4.14 -9.29 7.37
N GLY A 85 3.14 -10.17 7.28
CA GLY A 85 2.78 -10.91 6.07
C GLY A 85 2.20 -10.05 4.94
N THR A 86 1.65 -8.88 5.27
CA THR A 86 1.11 -7.88 4.34
C THR A 86 2.21 -7.22 3.52
N ILE A 87 3.41 -7.08 4.08
CA ILE A 87 4.54 -6.42 3.43
C ILE A 87 5.21 -7.47 2.53
N ARG A 88 5.31 -7.22 1.22
CA ARG A 88 5.70 -8.25 0.24
C ARG A 88 7.04 -7.99 -0.45
N ALA A 89 7.52 -6.75 -0.46
CA ALA A 89 8.74 -6.37 -1.17
C ALA A 89 9.39 -5.12 -0.54
N PRO A 90 10.73 -5.02 -0.55
CA PRO A 90 11.42 -3.82 -0.12
C PRO A 90 11.26 -2.69 -1.15
N LEU A 91 11.46 -1.45 -0.71
CA LEU A 91 11.57 -0.29 -1.60
C LEU A 91 12.96 0.33 -1.45
N GLN A 92 13.71 0.40 -2.55
CA GLN A 92 15.03 1.02 -2.56
C GLN A 92 14.94 2.51 -2.28
N GLN A 93 15.99 3.06 -1.68
CA GLN A 93 16.14 4.50 -1.52
C GLN A 93 16.20 5.20 -2.89
N GLY A 94 15.52 6.33 -3.02
CA GLY A 94 15.37 7.08 -4.26
C GLY A 94 14.21 8.05 -4.25
#